data_AF-A0A7S0UCH4-F1
#
_entry.id   AF-A0A7S0UCH4-F1
#
_cell.length_a   1.000
_cell.length_b   1.000
_cell.length_c   1.000
_cell.angle_alpha   90.00
_cell.angle_beta   90.00
_cell.angle_gamma   90.00
#
_symmetry.space_group_name_H-M   'P 1'
#
loop_
_entity.id
_entity.type
_entity.pdbx_description
1 polymer ?
#
loop_
_entity_poly.entity_id
_entity_poly.type
_entity_poly.pdbx_seq_one_letter_code
_entity_poly.pdbx_strand_id
1 'polypeptide(L)'
;AEFASEVHKKHAMMAEDDVDEIEAGPSMPAAAPGFDMDFGGALRPGEGEAMAQYVAEGKRIPRRGEVGMKAEEIEAYEKEGYVMSGSRHKRMNAVRVRKENQIYSAEEKRALALFNFEERQQRENTILADFKQIMAAKLTETG
;
A
#
# COMPACT_ATOMS: atom_id res chain seq x y z
N ALA A 1 13.85 33.46 -37.89
CA ALA A 1 14.42 33.36 -36.53
C ALA A 1 13.67 34.31 -35.60
N GLU A 2 12.35 34.11 -35.47
CA GLU A 2 11.45 35.00 -34.71
C GLU A 2 10.48 34.20 -33.82
N PHE A 3 10.39 32.87 -34.02
CA PHE A 3 9.51 31.99 -33.25
C PHE A 3 10.17 31.45 -31.96
N ALA A 4 11.51 31.53 -31.86
CA ALA A 4 12.26 30.99 -30.72
C ALA A 4 12.34 31.96 -29.53
N SER A 5 12.19 33.27 -29.77
CA SER A 5 12.17 34.31 -28.74
C SER A 5 10.80 34.43 -28.05
N GLU A 6 9.73 33.99 -28.70
CA GLU A 6 8.36 34.06 -28.16
C GLU A 6 8.07 32.94 -27.15
N VAL A 7 8.74 31.78 -27.28
CA VAL A 7 8.64 30.67 -26.33
C VAL A 7 9.41 30.97 -25.03
N HIS A 8 10.55 31.66 -25.11
CA HIS A 8 11.32 32.04 -23.91
C HIS A 8 10.75 33.25 -23.16
N LYS A 9 10.00 34.12 -23.84
CA LYS A 9 9.35 35.28 -23.21
C LYS A 9 8.07 34.90 -22.43
N LYS A 10 7.48 33.74 -22.73
CA LYS A 10 6.27 33.24 -22.06
C LYS A 10 6.55 32.48 -20.75
N HIS A 11 7.81 32.19 -20.43
CA HIS A 11 8.20 31.49 -19.19
C HIS A 11 8.78 32.41 -18.10
N ALA A 12 8.89 33.72 -18.35
CA ALA A 12 9.59 34.65 -17.46
C ALA A 12 8.71 35.75 -16.84
N MET A 13 7.37 35.65 -16.92
CA MET A 13 6.51 36.79 -16.54
C MET A 13 5.27 36.45 -15.70
N MET A 14 5.18 35.28 -15.06
CA MET A 14 4.08 34.99 -14.12
C MET A 14 4.50 34.00 -13.04
N ALA A 15 5.23 34.45 -12.01
CA ALA A 15 5.25 33.77 -10.71
C ALA A 15 6.03 34.58 -9.65
N GLU A 16 5.67 35.84 -9.39
CA GLU A 16 5.79 36.41 -8.04
C GLU A 16 4.62 37.37 -7.82
N ASP A 17 4.14 37.38 -6.58
CA ASP A 17 3.00 38.11 -5.98
C ASP A 17 1.58 37.52 -6.23
N ASP A 18 1.10 36.70 -5.28
CA ASP A 18 0.08 37.18 -4.32
C ASP A 18 -0.30 36.08 -3.29
N VAL A 19 0.12 36.33 -2.04
CA VAL A 19 -0.52 36.12 -0.74
C VAL A 19 -1.75 35.18 -0.59
N ASP A 20 -1.63 34.29 0.39
CA ASP A 20 -2.71 33.70 1.22
C ASP A 20 -3.88 33.02 0.49
N GLU A 21 -3.59 31.95 -0.26
CA GLU A 21 -4.62 30.94 -0.52
C GLU A 21 -4.82 30.09 0.75
N ILE A 22 -5.73 30.56 1.60
CA ILE A 22 -6.31 29.75 2.66
C ILE A 22 -6.82 28.48 2.00
N GLU A 23 -6.14 27.37 2.29
CA GLU A 23 -6.53 25.99 1.99
C GLU A 23 -7.81 25.64 2.78
N ALA A 24 -8.92 26.33 2.47
CA ALA A 24 -10.24 26.07 3.02
C ALA A 24 -10.97 25.03 2.17
N GLY A 25 -10.32 23.89 1.95
CA GLY A 25 -10.97 22.66 1.52
C GLY A 25 -10.84 21.64 2.65
N PRO A 26 -11.77 20.67 2.80
CA PRO A 26 -11.49 19.53 3.65
C PRO A 26 -10.18 18.90 3.17
N SER A 27 -9.13 18.97 4.00
CA SER A 27 -7.90 18.27 3.71
C SER A 27 -8.25 16.79 3.60
N MET A 28 -7.76 16.15 2.53
CA MET A 28 -7.89 14.71 2.40
C MET A 28 -7.37 14.09 3.70
N PRO A 29 -8.12 13.20 4.37
CA PRO A 29 -7.63 12.54 5.57
C PRO A 29 -6.26 11.96 5.21
N ALA A 30 -5.24 12.28 6.01
CA ALA A 30 -3.90 11.78 5.78
C ALA A 30 -4.01 10.29 5.47
N ALA A 31 -3.61 9.90 4.25
CA ALA A 31 -3.79 8.55 3.77
C ALA A 31 -3.30 7.60 4.84
N ALA A 32 -4.19 6.74 5.35
CA ALA A 32 -3.81 5.84 6.42
C ALA A 32 -2.55 5.07 5.96
N PRO A 33 -1.53 4.94 6.82
CA PRO A 33 -0.29 4.30 6.43
C PRO A 33 -0.59 2.88 5.92
N GLY A 34 -0.17 2.59 4.69
CA GLY A 34 -0.35 1.28 4.05
C GLY A 34 -1.45 1.17 2.98
N PHE A 35 -2.04 2.27 2.50
CA PHE A 35 -3.01 2.23 1.38
C PHE A 35 -2.37 2.26 -0.01
N ASP A 36 -1.20 2.86 -0.18
CA ASP A 36 -0.48 2.83 -1.47
C ASP A 36 0.32 1.53 -1.60
N MET A 37 -0.36 0.50 -2.12
CA MET A 37 0.24 -0.80 -2.39
C MET A 37 0.94 -0.77 -3.75
N ASP A 38 2.24 -0.51 -3.75
CA ASP A 38 3.06 -0.74 -4.94
C ASP A 38 3.39 -2.24 -5.07
N PHE A 39 2.58 -2.95 -5.85
CA PHE A 39 2.81 -4.35 -6.19
C PHE A 39 3.88 -4.54 -7.30
N GLY A 40 4.53 -3.46 -7.75
CA GLY A 40 5.55 -3.46 -8.78
C GLY A 40 5.01 -3.57 -10.21
N GLY A 41 5.87 -3.30 -11.19
CA GLY A 41 5.47 -3.18 -12.61
C GLY A 41 5.21 -4.49 -13.37
N ALA A 42 5.23 -5.66 -12.73
CA ALA A 42 5.03 -6.95 -13.42
C ALA A 42 3.58 -7.47 -13.37
N LEU A 43 2.73 -6.84 -12.55
CA LEU A 43 1.29 -7.09 -12.48
C LEU A 43 0.55 -6.11 -13.39
N ARG A 44 -0.58 -6.54 -13.95
CA ARG A 44 -1.47 -5.62 -14.68
C ARG A 44 -2.15 -4.67 -13.70
N PRO A 45 -2.58 -3.48 -14.13
CA PRO A 45 -3.37 -2.58 -13.30
C PRO A 45 -4.58 -3.31 -12.70
N GLY A 46 -4.75 -3.22 -11.37
CA GLY A 46 -5.83 -3.90 -10.62
C GLY A 46 -5.64 -5.41 -10.37
N GLU A 47 -4.64 -6.07 -10.98
CA GLU A 47 -4.37 -7.51 -10.76
C GLU A 47 -3.82 -7.74 -9.33
N GLY A 48 -2.89 -6.88 -8.89
CA GLY A 48 -2.28 -6.98 -7.57
C GLY A 48 -3.29 -6.80 -6.43
N GLU A 49 -4.18 -5.82 -6.54
CA GLU A 49 -5.23 -5.56 -5.55
C GLU A 49 -6.20 -6.74 -5.42
N ALA A 50 -6.67 -7.27 -6.55
CA ALA A 50 -7.55 -8.44 -6.55
C ALA A 50 -6.88 -9.66 -5.91
N MET A 51 -5.59 -9.90 -6.20
CA MET A 51 -4.85 -11.00 -5.59
C MET A 51 -4.58 -10.79 -4.10
N ALA A 52 -4.34 -9.54 -3.67
CA ALA A 52 -4.13 -9.20 -2.27
C ALA A 52 -5.36 -9.49 -1.40
N GLN A 53 -6.57 -9.30 -1.93
CA GLN A 53 -7.81 -9.67 -1.23
C GLN A 53 -7.85 -11.17 -0.89
N TYR A 54 -7.48 -12.05 -1.84
CA TYR A 54 -7.41 -13.49 -1.57
C TYR A 54 -6.36 -13.84 -0.52
N VAL A 55 -5.21 -13.16 -0.54
CA VAL A 55 -4.14 -13.36 0.45
C VAL A 55 -4.57 -12.89 1.85
N ALA A 56 -5.24 -11.73 1.95
CA ALA A 56 -5.80 -11.23 3.19
C ALA A 56 -6.88 -12.17 3.77
N GLU A 57 -7.65 -12.83 2.91
CA GLU A 57 -8.60 -13.88 3.30
C GLU A 57 -7.93 -15.24 3.59
N GLY A 58 -6.60 -15.36 3.43
CA GLY A 58 -5.87 -16.61 3.63
C GLY A 58 -6.17 -17.69 2.58
N LYS A 59 -6.78 -17.30 1.46
CA LYS A 59 -7.20 -18.20 0.39
C LYS A 59 -6.13 -18.31 -0.69
N ARG A 60 -6.08 -19.48 -1.32
CA ARG A 60 -5.26 -19.71 -2.51
C ARG A 60 -5.70 -18.77 -3.64
N ILE A 61 -4.73 -18.09 -4.26
CA ILE A 61 -4.98 -17.20 -5.39
C ILE A 61 -5.43 -18.03 -6.62
N PRO A 62 -6.60 -17.74 -7.23
CA PRO A 62 -7.09 -18.47 -8.40
C PRO A 62 -6.20 -18.28 -9.64
N ARG A 63 -5.96 -19.35 -10.41
CA ARG A 63 -5.29 -19.27 -11.73
C ARG A 63 -6.29 -18.85 -12.81
N ARG A 64 -5.82 -18.39 -13.99
CA ARG A 64 -6.68 -17.95 -15.12
C ARG A 64 -7.79 -18.95 -15.51
N GLY A 65 -7.48 -20.25 -15.48
CA GLY A 65 -8.44 -21.32 -15.81
C GLY A 65 -9.34 -21.74 -14.64
N GLU A 66 -9.15 -21.13 -13.48
CA GLU A 66 -9.85 -21.41 -12.23
C GLU A 66 -10.77 -20.24 -11.81
N VAL A 67 -10.77 -19.15 -12.59
CA VAL A 67 -11.64 -17.98 -12.37
C VAL A 67 -13.09 -18.40 -12.51
N GLY A 68 -13.84 -18.34 -11.40
CA GLY A 68 -15.24 -18.78 -11.33
C GLY A 68 -15.47 -20.07 -10.53
N MET A 69 -14.40 -20.78 -10.14
CA MET A 69 -14.47 -21.84 -9.12
C MET A 69 -14.14 -21.26 -7.76
N LYS A 70 -14.69 -21.85 -6.69
CA LYS A 70 -14.33 -21.45 -5.33
C LYS A 70 -12.93 -21.97 -4.99
N ALA A 71 -12.20 -21.21 -4.17
CA ALA A 71 -10.86 -21.60 -3.72
C ALA A 71 -10.86 -22.99 -3.04
N GLU A 72 -11.87 -23.25 -2.22
CA GLU A 72 -12.08 -24.52 -1.50
C GLU A 72 -12.29 -25.71 -2.44
N GLU A 73 -13.03 -25.51 -3.54
CA GLU A 73 -13.28 -26.56 -4.54
C GLU A 73 -11.99 -26.93 -5.28
N ILE A 74 -11.17 -25.94 -5.61
CA ILE A 74 -9.88 -26.15 -6.29
C ILE A 74 -8.94 -26.95 -5.38
N GLU A 75 -8.88 -26.60 -4.10
CA GLU A 75 -8.04 -27.30 -3.12
C GLU A 75 -8.52 -28.75 -2.91
N ALA A 76 -9.83 -28.98 -2.86
CA ALA A 76 -10.40 -30.32 -2.80
C ALA A 76 -10.00 -31.18 -4.00
N TYR A 77 -10.12 -30.65 -5.22
CA TYR A 77 -9.70 -31.37 -6.44
C TYR A 77 -8.19 -31.68 -6.45
N GLU A 78 -7.34 -30.71 -6.06
CA GLU A 78 -5.89 -30.95 -5.97
C GLU A 78 -5.56 -32.02 -4.90
N LYS A 79 -6.29 -32.06 -3.77
CA LYS A 79 -6.14 -33.05 -2.71
C LYS A 79 -6.58 -34.46 -3.12
N GLU A 80 -7.63 -34.57 -3.92
CA GLU A 80 -8.10 -35.84 -4.50
C GLU A 80 -7.17 -36.37 -5.60
N GLY A 81 -6.19 -35.57 -6.04
CA GLY A 81 -5.18 -35.96 -7.02
C GLY A 81 -5.48 -35.49 -8.45
N TYR A 82 -6.51 -34.67 -8.64
CA TYR A 82 -6.76 -34.01 -9.93
C TYR A 82 -5.68 -32.95 -10.20
N VAL A 83 -5.25 -32.88 -11.45
CA VAL A 83 -4.25 -31.90 -11.90
C VAL A 83 -4.97 -30.78 -12.63
N MET A 84 -4.97 -29.58 -12.04
CA MET A 84 -5.59 -28.42 -12.65
C MET A 84 -4.91 -28.03 -13.96
N SER A 85 -5.71 -27.50 -14.90
CA SER A 85 -5.23 -27.08 -16.21
C SER A 85 -4.13 -26.01 -16.09
N GLY A 86 -3.03 -26.21 -16.82
CA GLY A 86 -1.88 -25.31 -16.82
C GLY A 86 -0.81 -25.58 -15.75
N SER A 87 -1.08 -26.42 -14.74
CA SER A 87 -0.09 -26.70 -13.68
C SER A 87 1.13 -27.49 -14.15
N ARG A 88 1.08 -28.11 -15.34
CA ARG A 88 2.21 -28.87 -15.93
C ARG A 88 3.26 -27.99 -16.63
N HIS A 89 2.98 -26.70 -16.85
CA HIS A 89 3.87 -25.80 -17.60
C HIS A 89 4.92 -25.14 -16.70
N LYS A 90 6.16 -25.66 -16.69
CA LYS A 90 7.27 -25.15 -15.85
C LYS A 90 7.51 -23.64 -15.99
N ARG A 91 7.60 -23.13 -17.22
CA ARG A 91 7.88 -21.71 -17.49
C ARG A 91 6.76 -20.79 -16.99
N MET A 92 5.50 -21.19 -17.21
CA MET A 92 4.35 -20.41 -16.75
C MET A 92 4.22 -20.45 -15.22
N ASN A 93 4.46 -21.61 -14.60
CA ASN A 93 4.45 -21.74 -13.15
C ASN A 93 5.49 -20.85 -12.49
N ALA A 94 6.69 -20.72 -13.08
CA ALA A 94 7.72 -19.82 -12.57
C ALA A 94 7.29 -18.34 -12.65
N VAL A 95 6.64 -17.92 -13.75
CA VAL A 95 6.08 -16.57 -13.87
C VAL A 95 4.96 -16.34 -12.86
N ARG A 96 4.09 -17.33 -12.66
CA ARG A 96 3.02 -17.29 -11.67
C ARG A 96 3.58 -17.12 -10.26
N VAL A 97 4.50 -17.99 -9.85
CA VAL A 97 5.14 -17.92 -8.52
C VAL A 97 5.84 -16.58 -8.33
N ARG A 98 6.49 -16.03 -9.36
CA ARG A 98 7.09 -14.69 -9.28
C ARG A 98 6.03 -13.61 -8.99
N LYS A 99 4.91 -13.62 -9.71
CA LYS A 99 3.81 -12.67 -9.48
C LYS A 99 3.21 -12.81 -8.08
N GLU A 100 2.95 -14.04 -7.64
CA GLU A 100 2.45 -14.32 -6.29
C GLU A 100 3.44 -13.82 -5.23
N ASN A 101 4.73 -14.08 -5.40
CA ASN A 101 5.77 -13.61 -4.49
C ASN A 101 5.85 -12.07 -4.42
N GLN A 102 5.53 -11.34 -5.50
CA GLN A 102 5.47 -9.88 -5.44
C GLN A 102 4.37 -9.39 -4.50
N ILE A 103 3.23 -10.07 -4.49
CA ILE A 103 2.11 -9.75 -3.61
C ILE A 103 2.44 -10.12 -2.18
N TYR A 104 2.98 -11.32 -1.93
CA TYR A 104 3.43 -11.70 -0.59
C TYR A 104 4.48 -10.72 -0.05
N SER A 105 5.46 -10.34 -0.86
CA SER A 105 6.49 -9.36 -0.46
C SER A 105 5.90 -7.99 -0.15
N ALA A 106 4.88 -7.55 -0.89
CA ALA A 106 4.21 -6.28 -0.67
C ALA A 106 3.35 -6.31 0.60
N GLU A 107 2.59 -7.39 0.80
CA GLU A 107 1.74 -7.58 1.98
C GLU A 107 2.57 -7.73 3.26
N GLU A 108 3.68 -8.49 3.21
CA GLU A 108 4.62 -8.61 4.32
C GLU A 108 5.22 -7.26 4.73
N LYS A 109 5.63 -6.46 3.73
CA LYS A 109 6.13 -5.09 3.98
C LYS A 109 5.06 -4.20 4.61
N ARG A 110 3.81 -4.30 4.14
CA ARG A 110 2.69 -3.56 4.74
C ARG A 110 2.45 -3.99 6.18
N ALA A 111 2.36 -5.29 6.44
CA ALA A 111 2.14 -5.84 7.77
C ALA A 111 3.23 -5.38 8.74
N LEU A 112 4.50 -5.40 8.32
CA LEU A 112 5.63 -4.90 9.10
C LEU A 112 5.56 -3.38 9.32
N ALA A 113 5.17 -2.59 8.31
CA ALA A 113 5.03 -1.14 8.44
C ALA A 113 3.92 -0.75 9.42
N LEU A 114 2.78 -1.43 9.36
CA LEU A 114 1.67 -1.25 10.30
C LEU A 114 2.11 -1.59 11.73
N PHE A 115 2.82 -2.71 11.91
CA PHE A 115 3.34 -3.10 13.21
C PHE A 115 4.32 -2.05 13.78
N ASN A 116 5.27 -1.58 12.98
CA ASN A 116 6.22 -0.55 13.40
C ASN A 116 5.53 0.78 13.73
N PHE A 117 4.50 1.15 12.97
CA PHE A 117 3.71 2.35 13.23
C PHE A 117 2.94 2.24 14.54
N GLU A 118 2.30 1.10 14.80
CA GLU A 118 1.58 0.84 16.05
C GLU A 118 2.54 0.85 17.26
N GLU A 119 3.69 0.17 17.16
CA GLU A 119 4.70 0.16 18.22
C GLU A 119 5.21 1.58 18.52
N ARG A 120 5.45 2.36 17.47
CA ARG A 120 5.87 3.76 17.59
C ARG A 120 4.79 4.61 18.26
N GLN A 121 3.53 4.48 17.86
CA GLN A 121 2.42 5.21 18.49
C GLN A 121 2.25 4.85 19.97
N GLN A 122 2.36 3.57 20.35
CA GLN A 122 2.29 3.15 21.74
C GLN A 122 3.45 3.73 22.57
N ARG A 123 4.67 3.74 22.01
CA ARG A 123 5.84 4.35 22.63
C ARG A 123 5.66 5.86 22.81
N GLU A 124 5.21 6.57 21.77
CA GLU A 124 4.95 8.01 21.81
C GLU A 124 3.86 8.36 22.84
N ASN A 125 2.77 7.59 22.90
CA ASN A 125 1.70 7.77 23.89
C ASN A 125 2.18 7.58 25.33
N THR A 126 3.06 6.59 25.56
CA THR A 126 3.67 6.37 26.88
C THR A 126 4.53 7.56 27.29
N ILE A 127 5.39 8.04 26.40
CA ILE A 127 6.23 9.23 26.64
C ILE A 127 5.37 10.48 26.92
N LEU A 128 4.28 10.67 26.18
CA LEU A 128 3.35 11.77 26.40
C LEU A 128 2.64 11.68 27.76
N ALA A 129 2.30 10.47 28.21
CA ALA A 129 1.71 10.25 29.53
C ALA A 129 2.70 10.58 30.65
N ASP A 130 3.94 10.10 30.55
CA ASP A 130 5.01 10.37 31.51
C ASP A 130 5.33 11.87 31.58
N PHE A 131 5.38 12.55 30.42
CA PHE A 131 5.62 13.99 30.36
C PHE A 131 4.51 14.79 31.06
N LYS A 132 3.24 14.42 30.84
CA LYS A 132 2.09 15.05 31.52
C LYS A 132 2.15 14.88 33.04
N GLN A 133 2.59 13.71 33.53
CA GLN A 133 2.76 13.46 34.96
C GLN A 133 3.85 14.36 35.57
N ILE A 134 5.00 14.48 34.91
CA ILE A 134 6.10 15.33 35.38
C ILE A 134 5.67 16.81 35.40
N MET A 135 4.96 17.28 34.38
CA MET A 135 4.45 18.65 34.35
C MET A 135 3.44 18.91 35.46
N ALA A 136 2.51 17.98 35.70
CA ALA A 136 1.53 18.08 36.77
C ALA A 136 2.21 18.15 38.15
N ALA A 137 3.19 17.28 38.40
CA ALA A 137 3.97 17.29 39.64
C ALA A 137 4.71 18.62 39.85
N LYS A 138 5.36 19.16 38.81
CA LYS A 138 6.04 20.46 38.90
C LYS A 138 5.08 21.63 39.14
N LEU A 139 3.88 21.61 38.56
CA LEU A 139 2.87 22.65 38.82
C LEU A 139 2.37 22.60 40.28
N THR A 140 2.27 21.41 40.87
CA THR A 140 1.86 21.27 42.28
C THR A 140 2.96 21.62 43.28
N GLU A 141 4.24 21.52 42.91
CA GLU A 141 5.36 21.90 43.78
C GLU A 141 5.66 23.41 43.79
N THR A 142 5.19 24.15 42.79
CA THR A 142 5.46 25.59 42.62
C THR A 142 4.30 26.50 43.06
N GLY A 143 3.22 25.93 43.60
CA GLY A 143 2.12 26.63 44.27
C GLY A 143 2.15 26.41 45.78
#